data_AF-A0A944MVV9-F1
#
_entry.id   AF-A0A944MVV9-F1
#
_cell.length_a   1.000
_cell.length_b   1.000
_cell.length_c   1.000
_cell.angle_alpha   90.00
_cell.angle_beta   90.00
_cell.angle_gamma   90.00
#
_symmetry.space_group_name_H-M   'P 1'
#
loop_
_entity.id
_entity.type
_entity.pdbx_description
1 polymer ?
#
loop_
_entity_poly.entity_id
_entity_poly.type
_entity_poly.pdbx_seq_one_letter_code
_entity_poly.pdbx_strand_id
1 'polypeptide(L)'
;MVRINRRKFLRGVGGSALGLPWLEGMVDAHAVSASALRMVHFYVPIGVVRRGFFPGEADHIIPKGNLGGVMRSLGEQDPHQSLKPLDGLTPTMEPLEGLKDQITLITGMDRQFQNGTDVHAQCASCYLSSAKPFEVKDSAWPLARTLDHIVADHVGQQTPFKTLEFSCNNHTDNKESIYFDNISWFGTGHVAPSIRDPRKMYQRLFSTHEINRYKDVTSLVLDDARDLKRQLGQSDKQK
;
A
#
# COMPACT_ATOMS: atom_id res chain seq x y z
N MET A 1 30.48 3.33 72.00
CA MET A 1 29.09 3.28 71.48
C MET A 1 28.86 4.54 70.65
N VAL A 2 28.84 4.43 69.32
CA VAL A 2 28.73 5.61 68.42
C VAL A 2 27.28 6.09 68.38
N ARG A 3 27.01 7.33 68.82
CA ARG A 3 25.67 7.95 68.74
C ARG A 3 25.33 8.30 67.29
N ILE A 4 24.36 7.58 66.71
CA ILE A 4 23.77 7.92 65.40
C ILE A 4 22.74 9.02 65.60
N ASN A 5 23.01 10.21 65.05
CA ASN A 5 22.07 11.34 65.06
C ASN A 5 21.02 11.12 63.94
N ARG A 6 19.73 11.46 64.19
CA ARG A 6 18.63 11.42 63.20
C ARG A 6 19.01 12.04 61.85
N ARG A 7 19.82 13.11 61.84
CA ARG A 7 20.30 13.76 60.61
C ARG A 7 21.28 12.88 59.79
N LYS A 8 22.08 12.04 60.45
CA LYS A 8 22.95 11.04 59.78
C LYS A 8 22.14 9.84 59.27
N PHE A 9 21.15 9.39 60.04
CA PHE A 9 20.25 8.31 59.62
C PHE A 9 19.45 8.69 58.37
N LEU A 10 18.82 9.88 58.35
CA LEU A 10 18.04 10.35 57.21
C LEU A 10 18.88 10.62 55.96
N ARG A 11 20.15 11.02 56.10
CA ARG A 11 21.07 11.14 54.96
C ARG A 11 21.53 9.78 54.42
N GLY A 12 21.67 8.76 55.27
CA GLY A 12 21.97 7.39 54.85
C GLY A 12 20.78 6.71 54.16
N VAL A 13 19.58 6.86 54.72
CA VAL A 13 18.34 6.29 54.16
C VAL A 13 17.90 7.03 52.89
N GLY A 14 18.02 8.36 52.85
CA GLY A 14 17.67 9.16 51.66
C GLY A 14 18.56 8.90 50.44
N GLY A 15 19.83 8.52 50.65
CA GLY A 15 20.72 8.08 49.57
C GLY A 15 20.43 6.66 49.07
N SER A 16 19.81 5.82 49.90
CA SER A 16 19.46 4.43 49.57
C SER A 16 18.10 4.31 48.85
N ALA A 17 17.26 5.34 48.95
CA ALA A 17 15.90 5.37 48.41
C ALA A 17 15.76 6.16 47.09
N LEU A 18 16.86 6.68 46.55
CA LEU A 18 16.90 7.07 45.14
C LEU A 18 17.04 5.79 44.32
N GLY A 19 15.94 5.06 44.21
CA GLY A 19 15.78 4.08 43.14
C GLY A 19 16.11 4.81 41.84
N LEU A 20 17.14 4.34 41.15
CA LEU A 20 17.46 4.82 39.81
C LEU A 20 16.15 4.81 39.00
N PRO A 21 15.84 5.87 38.24
CA PRO A 21 14.72 5.81 37.31
C PRO A 21 14.91 4.55 36.48
N TRP A 22 13.85 3.75 36.39
CA TRP A 22 13.84 2.51 35.63
C TRP A 22 14.37 2.83 34.22
N LEU A 23 15.57 2.35 33.92
CA LEU A 23 16.22 2.52 32.63
C LEU A 23 15.52 1.56 31.66
N GLU A 24 14.42 2.03 31.05
CA GLU A 24 13.74 1.37 29.92
C GLU A 24 14.73 0.99 28.78
N GLY A 25 15.92 1.61 28.74
CA GLY A 25 17.01 1.26 27.83
C GLY A 25 17.79 -0.02 28.14
N MET A 26 17.52 -0.70 29.27
CA MET A 26 18.11 -2.00 29.63
C MET A 26 17.07 -3.14 29.61
N VAL A 27 15.89 -2.90 29.04
CA VAL A 27 14.98 -3.99 28.65
C VAL A 27 15.72 -4.83 27.62
N ASP A 28 15.81 -6.13 27.90
CA ASP A 28 16.44 -7.13 27.04
C ASP A 28 16.20 -6.79 25.56
N ALA A 29 17.30 -6.75 24.79
CA ALA A 29 17.26 -6.67 23.35
C ALA A 29 16.29 -7.76 22.89
N HIS A 30 15.06 -7.35 22.56
CA HIS A 30 14.04 -8.25 22.09
C HIS A 30 14.68 -9.03 20.96
N ALA A 31 14.63 -10.36 21.07
CA ALA A 31 15.11 -11.28 20.04
C ALA A 31 14.85 -10.65 18.69
N VAL A 32 15.92 -10.43 17.89
CA VAL A 32 15.90 -9.69 16.63
C VAL A 32 14.61 -10.04 15.91
N SER A 33 13.61 -9.16 16.03
CA SER A 33 12.32 -9.39 15.43
C SER A 33 12.61 -9.44 13.95
N ALA A 34 12.22 -10.53 13.28
CA ALA A 34 12.34 -10.62 11.84
C ALA A 34 11.81 -9.30 11.26
N SER A 35 12.64 -8.62 10.46
CA SER A 35 12.30 -7.31 9.92
C SER A 35 10.88 -7.35 9.39
N ALA A 36 10.04 -6.38 9.80
CA ALA A 36 8.66 -6.34 9.38
C ALA A 36 8.60 -6.36 7.85
N LEU A 37 8.06 -7.45 7.29
CA LEU A 37 7.87 -7.60 5.87
C LEU A 37 6.84 -6.57 5.42
N ARG A 38 7.18 -5.84 4.35
CA ARG A 38 6.31 -4.83 3.75
C ARG A 38 5.96 -5.26 2.34
N MET A 39 4.71 -5.08 1.98
CA MET A 39 4.25 -5.25 0.61
C MET A 39 4.26 -3.89 -0.08
N VAL A 40 4.84 -3.82 -1.28
CA VAL A 40 4.86 -2.61 -2.09
C VAL A 40 4.37 -2.95 -3.48
N HIS A 41 3.42 -2.17 -3.98
CA HIS A 41 2.94 -2.25 -5.35
C HIS A 41 3.46 -1.06 -6.14
N PHE A 42 4.05 -1.34 -7.31
CA PHE A 42 4.46 -0.32 -8.27
C PHE A 42 3.67 -0.49 -9.56
N TYR A 43 3.10 0.60 -10.03
CA TYR A 43 2.35 0.65 -11.28
C TYR A 43 3.13 1.47 -12.31
N VAL A 44 3.31 0.91 -13.50
CA VAL A 44 3.95 1.57 -14.65
C VAL A 44 2.87 1.83 -15.71
N PRO A 45 2.43 3.08 -15.90
CA PRO A 45 1.34 3.40 -16.81
C PRO A 45 1.82 3.43 -18.28
N ILE A 46 0.88 3.33 -19.22
CA ILE A 46 1.09 3.56 -20.68
C ILE A 46 2.04 2.54 -21.35
N GLY A 47 2.38 1.49 -20.62
CA GLY A 47 3.07 0.32 -21.16
C GLY A 47 4.59 0.43 -21.14
N VAL A 48 5.21 -0.66 -21.56
CA VAL A 48 6.65 -0.84 -21.60
C VAL A 48 7.05 -1.27 -23.01
N VAL A 49 8.30 -1.00 -23.39
CA VAL A 49 8.87 -1.56 -24.62
C VAL A 49 9.00 -3.08 -24.40
N ARG A 50 8.03 -3.84 -24.91
CA ARG A 50 7.89 -5.28 -24.60
C ARG A 50 9.15 -6.08 -24.85
N ARG A 51 9.83 -5.85 -25.97
CA ARG A 51 11.11 -6.46 -26.35
C ARG A 51 12.21 -6.32 -25.29
N GLY A 52 12.18 -5.21 -24.55
CA GLY A 52 13.12 -4.92 -23.48
C GLY A 52 12.63 -5.36 -22.10
N PHE A 53 11.36 -5.77 -21.94
CA PHE A 53 10.78 -6.07 -20.63
C PHE A 53 10.35 -7.53 -20.47
N PHE A 54 9.79 -8.15 -21.50
CA PHE A 54 9.32 -9.52 -21.45
C PHE A 54 10.38 -10.50 -21.97
N PRO A 55 10.83 -11.45 -21.13
CA PRO A 55 11.71 -12.53 -21.57
C PRO A 55 11.11 -13.33 -22.74
N GLY A 56 11.92 -13.60 -23.76
CA GLY A 56 11.49 -14.30 -24.97
C GLY A 56 10.92 -13.40 -26.07
N GLU A 57 10.69 -12.12 -25.79
CA GLU A 57 10.22 -11.15 -26.80
C GLU A 57 11.35 -10.30 -27.40
N ALA A 58 12.62 -10.59 -27.09
CA ALA A 58 13.79 -9.79 -27.44
C ALA A 58 14.00 -9.58 -28.96
N ASP A 59 13.45 -10.47 -29.78
CA ASP A 59 13.53 -10.39 -31.25
C ASP A 59 12.24 -9.87 -31.90
N HIS A 60 11.23 -9.46 -31.11
CA HIS A 60 9.98 -8.92 -31.64
C HIS A 60 10.22 -7.64 -32.46
N ILE A 61 9.58 -7.58 -33.64
CA ILE A 61 9.68 -6.46 -34.55
C ILE A 61 8.89 -5.28 -33.97
N ILE A 62 9.56 -4.14 -33.80
CA ILE A 62 8.89 -2.89 -33.41
C ILE A 62 8.19 -2.33 -34.65
N PRO A 63 6.86 -2.20 -34.64
CA PRO A 63 6.14 -1.57 -35.75
C PRO A 63 6.58 -0.12 -35.91
N LYS A 64 6.80 0.29 -37.16
CA LYS A 64 7.21 1.66 -37.49
C LYS A 64 6.00 2.61 -37.44
N GLY A 65 6.03 3.56 -36.52
CA GLY A 65 5.08 4.68 -36.45
C GLY A 65 4.16 4.68 -35.24
N ASN A 66 3.40 5.77 -35.08
CA ASN A 66 2.37 5.87 -34.04
C ASN A 66 1.12 5.11 -34.53
N LEU A 67 0.82 3.99 -33.88
CA LEU A 67 -0.28 3.09 -34.22
C LEU A 67 -1.63 3.63 -33.71
N GLY A 68 -1.83 4.95 -33.71
CA GLY A 68 -2.85 5.71 -32.96
C GLY A 68 -4.33 5.39 -33.20
N GLY A 69 -4.66 4.23 -33.76
CA GLY A 69 -5.99 3.65 -33.84
C GLY A 69 -6.02 2.11 -33.82
N VAL A 70 -4.90 1.43 -33.55
CA VAL A 70 -4.82 -0.03 -33.48
C VAL A 70 -5.25 -0.48 -32.09
N MET A 71 -6.51 -0.91 -31.96
CA MET A 71 -7.08 -1.46 -30.71
C MET A 71 -6.69 -2.93 -30.46
N ARG A 72 -5.81 -3.51 -31.29
CA ARG A 72 -5.33 -4.88 -31.16
C ARG A 72 -3.86 -4.88 -30.74
N SER A 73 -3.50 -5.80 -29.85
CA SER A 73 -2.10 -6.04 -29.52
C SER A 73 -1.32 -6.41 -30.78
N LEU A 74 -0.05 -6.00 -30.85
CA LEU A 74 0.82 -6.19 -32.01
C LEU A 74 1.34 -7.63 -32.16
N GLY A 75 0.89 -8.53 -31.29
CA GLY A 75 1.13 -9.96 -31.34
C GLY A 75 0.09 -10.71 -30.50
N GLU A 76 0.05 -12.03 -30.64
CA GLU A 76 -0.71 -12.88 -29.74
C GLU A 76 -0.03 -12.85 -28.37
N GLN A 77 -0.71 -12.27 -27.39
CA GLN A 77 -0.32 -12.40 -26.00
C GLN A 77 -0.85 -13.74 -25.51
N ASP A 78 -0.04 -14.49 -24.75
CA ASP A 78 -0.54 -15.67 -24.06
C ASP A 78 -1.62 -15.22 -23.04
N PRO A 79 -2.90 -15.54 -23.29
CA PRO A 79 -3.98 -15.09 -22.42
C PRO A 79 -4.03 -15.91 -21.12
N HIS A 80 -3.23 -16.98 -21.02
CA HIS A 80 -3.23 -17.86 -19.87
C HIS A 80 -2.27 -17.36 -18.80
N GLN A 81 -2.81 -17.28 -17.58
CA GLN A 81 -2.00 -16.95 -16.42
C GLN A 81 -0.83 -17.92 -16.30
N SER A 82 0.39 -17.38 -16.22
CA SER A 82 1.59 -18.16 -16.00
C SER A 82 2.41 -17.57 -14.86
N LEU A 83 2.99 -18.47 -14.06
CA LEU A 83 3.90 -18.13 -12.97
C LEU A 83 5.22 -18.83 -13.25
N LYS A 84 6.27 -18.07 -13.54
CA LYS A 84 7.59 -18.65 -13.84
C LYS A 84 8.71 -17.86 -13.17
N PRO A 85 9.79 -18.54 -12.74
CA PRO A 85 11.04 -17.87 -12.43
C PRO A 85 11.50 -17.04 -13.63
N LEU A 86 12.25 -16.00 -13.36
CA LEU A 86 12.78 -15.14 -14.40
C LEU A 86 14.02 -15.79 -15.03
N ASP A 87 13.85 -16.73 -15.96
CA ASP A 87 14.97 -17.57 -16.48
C ASP A 87 16.00 -16.79 -17.33
N GLY A 88 15.54 -15.87 -18.18
CA GLY A 88 16.38 -15.09 -19.08
C GLY A 88 16.08 -13.60 -18.95
N LEU A 89 17.12 -12.78 -18.72
CA LEU A 89 16.98 -11.34 -18.67
C LEU A 89 17.12 -10.74 -20.05
N THR A 90 16.28 -9.77 -20.37
CA THR A 90 16.51 -8.88 -21.50
C THR A 90 17.69 -7.95 -21.19
N PRO A 91 18.33 -7.31 -22.19
CA PRO A 91 19.41 -6.36 -21.94
C PRO A 91 19.03 -5.22 -20.97
N THR A 92 17.76 -4.81 -20.93
CA THR A 92 17.28 -3.77 -20.01
C THR A 92 17.13 -4.28 -18.57
N MET A 93 17.00 -5.59 -18.37
CA MET A 93 16.86 -6.20 -17.05
C MET A 93 18.18 -6.72 -16.46
N GLU A 94 19.29 -6.69 -17.22
CA GLU A 94 20.63 -7.13 -16.77
C GLU A 94 21.03 -6.65 -15.36
N PRO A 95 20.72 -5.40 -14.93
CA PRO A 95 21.04 -4.96 -13.56
C PRO A 95 20.36 -5.78 -12.45
N LEU A 96 19.34 -6.58 -12.77
CA LEU A 96 18.58 -7.42 -11.83
C LEU A 96 19.15 -8.84 -11.71
N GLU A 97 20.23 -9.20 -12.39
CA GLU A 97 20.78 -10.58 -12.37
C GLU A 97 21.04 -11.09 -10.95
N GLY A 98 21.56 -10.24 -10.05
CA GLY A 98 21.79 -10.62 -8.64
C GLY A 98 20.52 -10.84 -7.81
N LEU A 99 19.35 -10.47 -8.33
CA LEU A 99 18.04 -10.62 -7.70
C LEU A 99 17.12 -11.58 -8.45
N LYS A 100 17.59 -12.21 -9.53
CA LYS A 100 16.81 -13.05 -10.43
C LYS A 100 16.03 -14.15 -9.70
N ASP A 101 16.67 -14.84 -8.77
CA ASP A 101 16.06 -15.92 -7.97
C ASP A 101 15.01 -15.41 -6.96
N GLN A 102 14.95 -14.10 -6.74
CA GLN A 102 13.98 -13.43 -5.87
C GLN A 102 12.83 -12.80 -6.66
N ILE A 103 12.84 -12.90 -7.99
CA ILE A 103 11.84 -12.30 -8.88
C ILE A 103 11.02 -13.41 -9.53
N THR A 104 9.70 -13.33 -9.34
CA THR A 104 8.73 -14.16 -10.05
C THR A 104 8.04 -13.33 -11.12
N LEU A 105 8.03 -13.83 -12.36
CA LEU A 105 7.28 -13.21 -13.44
C LEU A 105 5.89 -13.82 -13.51
N ILE A 106 4.88 -12.97 -13.38
CA ILE A 106 3.46 -13.32 -13.53
C ILE A 106 2.94 -12.71 -14.83
N THR A 107 2.49 -13.53 -15.76
CA THR A 107 1.89 -13.08 -17.04
C THR A 107 0.46 -13.60 -17.17
N GLY A 108 -0.25 -13.19 -18.24
CA GLY A 108 -1.61 -13.66 -18.51
C GLY A 108 -2.65 -13.17 -17.51
N MET A 109 -2.39 -12.02 -16.88
CA MET A 109 -3.35 -11.32 -16.01
C MET A 109 -3.99 -10.13 -16.73
N ASP A 110 -4.05 -10.21 -18.06
CA ASP A 110 -4.64 -9.17 -18.89
C ASP A 110 -6.12 -9.04 -18.59
N ARG A 111 -6.56 -7.78 -18.50
CA ARG A 111 -7.96 -7.46 -18.25
C ARG A 111 -8.63 -7.04 -19.55
N GLN A 112 -9.87 -7.47 -19.74
CA GLN A 112 -10.69 -6.96 -20.84
C GLN A 112 -11.05 -5.50 -20.58
N PHE A 113 -10.72 -4.64 -21.55
CA PHE A 113 -11.06 -3.22 -21.51
C PHE A 113 -12.58 -3.03 -21.62
N GLN A 114 -13.14 -2.24 -20.70
CA GLN A 114 -14.54 -1.82 -20.74
C GLN A 114 -14.66 -0.50 -21.50
N ASN A 115 -15.30 -0.57 -22.68
CA ASN A 115 -15.49 0.59 -23.55
C ASN A 115 -16.34 1.68 -22.89
N GLY A 116 -16.06 2.94 -23.25
CA GLY A 116 -16.79 4.11 -22.75
C GLY A 116 -16.08 4.87 -21.62
N THR A 117 -14.86 4.46 -21.26
CA THR A 117 -14.00 5.18 -20.31
C THR A 117 -12.67 5.56 -20.95
N ASP A 118 -11.93 6.46 -20.30
CA ASP A 118 -10.54 6.74 -20.67
C ASP A 118 -9.65 5.51 -20.42
N VAL A 119 -8.77 5.20 -21.38
CA VAL A 119 -7.90 4.03 -21.33
C VAL A 119 -6.86 4.13 -20.22
N HIS A 120 -6.32 5.34 -19.98
CA HIS A 120 -5.27 5.53 -19.00
C HIS A 120 -5.82 5.42 -17.58
N ALA A 121 -6.97 6.04 -17.34
CA ALA A 121 -7.68 5.94 -16.09
C ALA A 121 -8.17 4.52 -15.81
N GLN A 122 -8.56 3.73 -16.83
CA GLN A 122 -8.97 2.35 -16.58
C GLN A 122 -7.79 1.50 -16.16
N CYS A 123 -6.65 1.61 -16.87
CA CYS A 123 -5.44 0.87 -16.53
C CYS A 123 -4.96 1.15 -15.09
N ALA A 124 -4.95 2.41 -14.67
CA ALA A 124 -4.52 2.79 -13.32
C ALA A 124 -5.52 2.32 -12.25
N SER A 125 -6.78 2.75 -12.34
CA SER A 125 -7.80 2.45 -11.33
C SER A 125 -8.05 0.95 -11.17
N CYS A 126 -7.97 0.18 -12.24
CA CYS A 126 -8.32 -1.24 -12.25
C CYS A 126 -7.15 -2.17 -11.88
N TYR A 127 -5.92 -1.66 -11.74
CA TYR A 127 -4.70 -2.46 -11.55
C TYR A 127 -4.77 -3.44 -10.36
N LEU A 128 -5.20 -2.97 -9.19
CA LEU A 128 -5.30 -3.79 -7.97
C LEU A 128 -6.72 -4.30 -7.67
N SER A 129 -7.68 -4.05 -8.57
CA SER A 129 -9.10 -4.38 -8.40
C SER A 129 -9.43 -5.71 -9.05
N SER A 130 -10.12 -6.60 -8.31
CA SER A 130 -10.58 -7.91 -8.81
C SER A 130 -11.94 -7.88 -9.52
N ALA A 131 -12.61 -6.74 -9.60
CA ALA A 131 -13.92 -6.64 -10.25
C ALA A 131 -13.86 -7.08 -11.71
N LYS A 132 -14.89 -7.73 -12.22
CA LYS A 132 -14.99 -8.08 -13.64
C LYS A 132 -15.54 -6.90 -14.45
N PRO A 133 -15.26 -6.84 -15.77
CA PRO A 133 -15.93 -5.89 -16.66
C PRO A 133 -17.45 -5.97 -16.48
N PHE A 134 -18.12 -4.82 -16.39
CA PHE A 134 -19.57 -4.69 -16.22
C PHE A 134 -20.18 -5.32 -14.95
N GLU A 135 -19.37 -5.80 -14.01
CA GLU A 135 -19.86 -6.34 -12.73
C GLU A 135 -20.48 -5.23 -11.86
N VAL A 136 -19.82 -4.06 -11.85
CA VAL A 136 -20.33 -2.87 -11.18
C VAL A 136 -21.30 -2.15 -12.12
N LYS A 137 -22.58 -2.19 -11.81
CA LYS A 137 -23.64 -1.62 -12.67
C LYS A 137 -23.73 -0.08 -12.57
N ASP A 138 -23.45 0.46 -11.39
CA ASP A 138 -23.62 1.90 -11.10
C ASP A 138 -22.36 2.74 -11.37
N SER A 139 -21.34 2.15 -11.99
CA SER A 139 -20.07 2.83 -12.31
C SER A 139 -19.58 2.39 -13.68
N ALA A 140 -19.08 3.34 -14.46
CA ALA A 140 -18.35 3.03 -15.69
C ALA A 140 -17.01 2.33 -15.43
N TRP A 141 -16.50 2.42 -14.18
CA TRP A 141 -15.26 1.81 -13.74
C TRP A 141 -15.52 0.51 -12.98
N PRO A 142 -14.99 -0.63 -13.46
CA PRO A 142 -15.13 -1.91 -12.77
C PRO A 142 -14.17 -1.97 -11.57
N LEU A 143 -14.57 -1.37 -10.46
CA LEU A 143 -13.76 -1.23 -9.25
C LEU A 143 -14.35 -1.98 -8.08
N ALA A 144 -13.52 -2.79 -7.44
CA ALA A 144 -13.76 -3.39 -6.13
C ALA A 144 -12.69 -2.89 -5.15
N ARG A 145 -12.82 -3.28 -3.88
CA ARG A 145 -11.77 -3.08 -2.89
C ARG A 145 -10.46 -3.69 -3.38
N THR A 146 -9.37 -2.95 -3.29
CA THR A 146 -8.09 -3.35 -3.88
C THR A 146 -7.27 -4.29 -3.01
N LEU A 147 -6.41 -5.07 -3.67
CA LEU A 147 -5.58 -6.11 -3.05
C LEU A 147 -4.70 -5.57 -1.91
N ASP A 148 -4.10 -4.40 -2.07
CA ASP A 148 -3.29 -3.73 -1.05
C ASP A 148 -4.06 -3.52 0.26
N HIS A 149 -5.33 -3.06 0.19
CA HIS A 149 -6.17 -2.92 1.37
C HIS A 149 -6.64 -4.26 1.95
N ILE A 150 -6.85 -5.28 1.12
CA ILE A 150 -7.17 -6.64 1.57
C ILE A 150 -5.98 -7.20 2.37
N VAL A 151 -4.76 -7.05 1.87
CA VAL A 151 -3.55 -7.48 2.57
C VAL A 151 -3.35 -6.66 3.85
N ALA A 152 -3.53 -5.35 3.79
CA ALA A 152 -3.34 -4.46 4.93
C ALA A 152 -4.29 -4.73 6.11
N ASP A 153 -5.49 -5.28 5.86
CA ASP A 153 -6.38 -5.72 6.95
C ASP A 153 -5.78 -6.87 7.78
N HIS A 154 -4.96 -7.70 7.16
CA HIS A 154 -4.31 -8.85 7.79
C HIS A 154 -2.96 -8.48 8.43
N VAL A 155 -2.15 -7.66 7.75
CA VAL A 155 -0.77 -7.38 8.18
C VAL A 155 -0.57 -5.99 8.80
N GLY A 156 -1.45 -5.03 8.55
CA GLY A 156 -1.31 -3.63 8.96
C GLY A 156 -1.76 -3.33 10.40
N GLN A 157 -1.96 -4.32 11.25
CA GLN A 157 -2.52 -4.13 12.60
C GLN A 157 -1.53 -3.55 13.62
N GLN A 158 -0.23 -3.62 13.32
CA GLN A 158 0.84 -3.19 14.21
C GLN A 158 1.42 -1.81 13.87
N THR A 159 0.89 -1.15 12.84
CA THR A 159 1.35 0.16 12.39
C THR A 159 0.24 1.22 12.55
N PRO A 160 0.58 2.50 12.83
CA PRO A 160 -0.43 3.56 12.91
C PRO A 160 -1.22 3.76 11.61
N PHE A 161 -0.57 3.50 10.47
CA PHE A 161 -1.18 3.52 9.15
C PHE A 161 -1.08 2.13 8.54
N LYS A 162 -2.21 1.58 8.08
CA LYS A 162 -2.28 0.25 7.46
C LYS A 162 -1.70 0.25 6.04
N THR A 163 -1.92 1.34 5.31
CA THR A 163 -1.50 1.54 3.93
C THR A 163 -0.93 2.95 3.76
N LEU A 164 -0.11 3.12 2.72
CA LEU A 164 0.48 4.39 2.31
C LEU A 164 0.39 4.48 0.79
N GLU A 165 -0.48 5.36 0.31
CA GLU A 165 -0.75 5.54 -1.10
C GLU A 165 0.12 6.69 -1.65
N PHE A 166 0.93 6.40 -2.66
CA PHE A 166 1.82 7.36 -3.30
C PHE A 166 1.42 7.56 -4.76
N SER A 167 1.63 8.78 -5.26
CA SER A 167 1.51 9.07 -6.68
C SER A 167 2.73 9.84 -7.18
N CYS A 168 3.25 9.41 -8.33
CA CYS A 168 4.32 10.11 -9.03
C CYS A 168 3.78 11.10 -10.07
N ASN A 169 2.47 11.28 -10.15
CA ASN A 169 1.89 12.19 -11.09
C ASN A 169 2.15 13.65 -10.67
N ASN A 170 2.87 14.38 -11.51
CA ASN A 170 3.30 15.75 -11.28
C ASN A 170 2.33 16.80 -11.85
N HIS A 171 1.22 16.41 -12.48
CA HIS A 171 0.21 17.35 -12.95
C HIS A 171 -0.39 18.09 -11.75
N THR A 172 -0.31 19.43 -11.83
CA THR A 172 -0.76 20.36 -10.79
C THR A 172 -2.21 20.77 -10.98
N ASP A 173 -2.84 20.40 -12.09
CA ASP A 173 -4.22 20.65 -12.38
C ASP A 173 -5.10 19.44 -12.04
N ASN A 174 -6.28 19.68 -11.46
CA ASN A 174 -7.30 18.64 -11.24
C ASN A 174 -8.00 18.22 -12.56
N LYS A 175 -7.30 18.29 -13.70
CA LYS A 175 -7.87 17.90 -15.00
C LYS A 175 -7.88 16.39 -15.16
N GLU A 176 -6.90 15.71 -14.59
CA GLU A 176 -6.88 14.26 -14.62
C GLU A 176 -7.87 13.68 -13.62
N SER A 177 -8.51 12.60 -14.03
CA SER A 177 -9.56 11.99 -13.23
C SER A 177 -8.98 11.35 -11.97
N ILE A 178 -9.77 11.28 -10.90
CA ILE A 178 -9.41 10.50 -9.70
C ILE A 178 -9.08 9.04 -10.04
N TYR A 179 -9.63 8.51 -11.14
CA TYR A 179 -9.38 7.16 -11.65
C TYR A 179 -8.03 7.04 -12.37
N PHE A 180 -7.49 8.14 -12.88
CA PHE A 180 -6.13 8.19 -13.41
C PHE A 180 -5.09 8.30 -12.29
N ASP A 181 -5.40 9.11 -11.27
CA ASP A 181 -4.46 9.46 -10.20
C ASP A 181 -4.25 8.37 -9.14
N ASN A 182 -5.13 7.39 -9.05
CA ASN A 182 -5.15 6.43 -7.95
C ASN A 182 -5.27 5.00 -8.46
N ILE A 183 -4.51 4.11 -7.82
CA ILE A 183 -4.51 2.66 -8.07
C ILE A 183 -5.18 1.86 -6.93
N SER A 184 -5.53 2.55 -5.84
CA SER A 184 -6.02 1.95 -4.59
C SER A 184 -7.43 2.44 -4.25
N TRP A 185 -8.28 1.53 -3.79
CA TRP A 185 -9.69 1.79 -3.50
C TRP A 185 -10.13 1.03 -2.24
N PHE A 186 -10.77 1.74 -1.30
CA PHE A 186 -11.42 1.11 -0.15
C PHE A 186 -12.61 0.24 -0.57
N GLY A 187 -13.19 0.54 -1.72
CA GLY A 187 -14.32 -0.17 -2.32
C GLY A 187 -14.81 0.55 -3.59
N THR A 188 -15.83 0.01 -4.22
CA THR A 188 -16.47 0.63 -5.38
C THR A 188 -16.90 2.07 -5.06
N GLY A 189 -16.41 3.04 -5.84
CA GLY A 189 -16.71 4.47 -5.63
C GLY A 189 -16.00 5.13 -4.44
N HIS A 190 -15.18 4.39 -3.69
CA HIS A 190 -14.48 4.88 -2.49
C HIS A 190 -12.97 4.87 -2.72
N VAL A 191 -12.45 5.99 -3.18
CA VAL A 191 -11.02 6.16 -3.50
C VAL A 191 -10.16 6.14 -2.23
N ALA A 192 -9.00 5.49 -2.31
CA ALA A 192 -7.91 5.69 -1.35
C ALA A 192 -6.94 6.74 -1.92
N PRO A 193 -7.01 8.01 -1.45
CA PRO A 193 -6.33 9.11 -2.11
C PRO A 193 -4.81 9.02 -1.91
N SER A 194 -4.09 9.06 -3.02
CA SER A 194 -2.63 9.09 -3.03
C SER A 194 -2.06 10.45 -2.62
N ILE A 195 -0.89 10.42 -1.99
CA ILE A 195 -0.11 11.61 -1.65
C ILE A 195 1.01 11.76 -2.67
N ARG A 196 1.01 12.90 -3.37
CA ARG A 196 2.03 13.27 -4.37
C ARG A 196 3.30 13.87 -3.75
N ASP A 197 3.15 14.59 -2.64
CA ASP A 197 4.26 15.31 -2.00
C ASP A 197 4.95 14.42 -0.96
N PRO A 198 6.22 14.02 -1.17
CA PRO A 198 6.97 13.20 -0.21
C PRO A 198 7.08 13.86 1.17
N ARG A 199 7.11 15.20 1.24
CA ARG A 199 7.15 15.94 2.52
C ARG A 199 5.85 15.74 3.29
N LYS A 200 4.70 15.78 2.61
CA LYS A 200 3.39 15.54 3.25
C LYS A 200 3.28 14.10 3.75
N MET A 201 3.76 13.12 2.99
CA MET A 201 3.78 11.73 3.46
C MET A 201 4.74 11.55 4.64
N TYR A 202 5.93 12.14 4.60
CA TYR A 202 6.86 12.14 5.72
C TYR A 202 6.22 12.74 6.97
N GLN A 203 5.55 13.90 6.84
CA GLN A 203 4.83 14.51 7.95
C GLN A 203 3.70 13.60 8.45
N ARG A 204 2.94 12.94 7.58
CA ARG A 204 1.93 11.97 8.00
C ARG A 204 2.53 10.82 8.82
N LEU A 205 3.69 10.29 8.41
CA LEU A 205 4.35 9.17 9.07
C LEU A 205 5.04 9.51 10.38
N PHE A 206 5.62 10.70 10.49
CA PHE A 206 6.54 11.05 11.58
C PHE A 206 6.10 12.25 12.42
N SER A 207 5.10 13.04 11.98
CA SER A 207 4.56 14.14 12.78
C SER A 207 3.69 13.56 13.89
N THR A 208 4.11 13.78 15.14
CA THR A 208 3.33 13.39 16.33
C THR A 208 1.93 14.00 16.34
N HIS A 209 1.77 15.21 15.79
CA HIS A 209 0.48 15.88 15.74
C HIS A 209 -0.51 15.21 14.77
N GLU A 210 -0.04 14.75 13.61
CA GLU A 210 -0.90 14.07 12.62
C GLU A 210 -1.24 12.64 13.05
N ILE A 211 -0.29 11.93 13.66
CA ILE A 211 -0.53 10.59 14.21
C ILE A 211 -1.56 10.64 15.34
N ASN A 212 -1.45 11.62 16.24
CA ASN A 212 -2.42 11.79 17.33
C ASN A 212 -3.81 12.16 16.77
N ARG A 213 -3.89 13.09 15.81
CA ARG A 213 -5.15 13.45 15.15
C ARG A 213 -5.84 12.24 14.49
N TYR A 214 -5.08 11.39 13.80
CA TYR A 214 -5.63 10.17 13.20
C TYR A 214 -6.15 9.19 14.25
N LYS A 215 -5.42 8.99 15.35
CA LYS A 215 -5.89 8.16 16.48
C LYS A 215 -7.18 8.71 17.06
N ASP A 216 -7.24 10.02 17.30
CA ASP A 216 -8.39 10.70 17.91
C ASP A 216 -9.65 10.58 17.03
N VAL A 217 -9.54 10.77 15.72
CA VAL A 217 -10.67 10.60 14.78
C VAL A 217 -11.14 9.14 14.73
N THR A 218 -10.21 8.18 14.69
CA THR A 218 -10.58 6.77 14.64
C THR A 218 -11.23 6.31 15.94
N SER A 219 -10.75 6.79 17.09
CA SER A 219 -11.40 6.55 18.38
C SER A 219 -12.78 7.20 18.45
N LEU A 220 -12.94 8.42 17.94
CA LEU A 220 -14.24 9.09 17.90
C LEU A 220 -15.26 8.30 17.07
N VAL A 221 -14.89 7.87 15.86
CA VAL A 221 -15.76 7.06 15.00
C VAL A 221 -16.05 5.68 15.62
N LEU A 222 -15.09 5.07 16.30
CA LEU A 222 -15.30 3.80 17.00
C LEU A 222 -16.25 3.95 18.19
N ASP A 223 -16.15 5.04 18.92
CA ASP A 223 -17.03 5.33 20.05
C ASP A 223 -18.44 5.66 19.56
N ASP A 224 -18.59 6.46 18.50
CA ASP A 224 -19.89 6.69 17.83
C ASP A 224 -20.49 5.37 17.30
N ALA A 225 -19.69 4.50 16.69
CA ALA A 225 -20.15 3.20 16.20
C ALA A 225 -20.59 2.28 17.36
N ARG A 226 -19.89 2.31 18.50
CA ARG A 226 -20.28 1.58 19.71
C ARG A 226 -21.57 2.13 20.31
N ASP A 227 -21.71 3.45 20.34
CA ASP A 227 -22.88 4.16 20.84
C ASP A 227 -24.12 3.82 20.00
N LEU A 228 -23.98 3.86 18.67
CA LEU A 228 -25.01 3.42 17.74
C LEU A 228 -25.36 1.95 17.95
N LYS A 229 -24.35 1.07 18.11
CA LYS A 229 -24.58 -0.35 18.41
C LYS A 229 -25.33 -0.57 19.73
N ARG A 230 -25.16 0.29 20.74
CA ARG A 230 -25.96 0.22 21.98
C ARG A 230 -27.43 0.59 21.73
N GLN A 231 -27.67 1.58 20.88
CA GLN A 231 -29.02 2.09 20.55
C GLN A 231 -29.81 1.20 19.59
N LEU A 232 -29.15 0.34 18.81
CA LEU A 232 -29.82 -0.59 17.89
C LEU A 232 -30.65 -1.66 18.65
N GLY A 233 -31.84 -1.92 18.13
CA GLY A 233 -32.74 -2.98 18.61
C GLY A 233 -32.19 -4.38 18.36
N GLN A 234 -32.73 -5.40 19.05
CA GLN A 234 -32.23 -6.78 18.93
C GLN A 234 -32.29 -7.36 17.51
N SER A 235 -33.30 -6.98 16.71
CA SER A 235 -33.41 -7.44 15.31
C SER A 235 -32.34 -6.83 14.42
N ASP A 236 -31.91 -5.60 14.69
CA ASP A 236 -30.93 -4.87 13.88
C ASP A 236 -29.49 -5.25 14.26
N LYS A 237 -29.29 -5.79 15.46
CA LYS A 237 -27.99 -6.33 15.89
C LYS A 237 -27.63 -7.67 15.24
N GLN A 238 -28.61 -8.37 14.66
CA GLN A 238 -28.45 -9.70 14.07
C GLN A 238 -28.43 -9.71 12.53
N LYS A 239 -28.61 -8.55 11.88
CA LYS A 239 -28.36 -8.36 10.44
C LYS A 239 -26.93 -7.87 10.22
#